data_AF-A0AAE9ME98-F1
#
_entry.id   AF-A0AAE9ME98-F1
#
_cell.length_a   1.000
_cell.length_b   1.000
_cell.length_c   1.000
_cell.angle_alpha   90.00
_cell.angle_beta   90.00
_cell.angle_gamma   90.00
#
_symmetry.space_group_name_H-M   'P 1'
#
loop_
_entity.id
_entity.type
_entity.pdbx_description
1 polymer ?
#
loop_
_entity_poly.entity_id
_entity_poly.type
_entity_poly.pdbx_seq_one_letter_code
_entity_poly.pdbx_strand_id
1 'polypeptide(L)'
;MRLLSAVALVLLLPAITACSGLPGVAPDGPAPLFRTHINEEGSKRFTFEAAPFEELPSRLQDDDSRLSRNSKSLLERREALQDEQLTETLAERKYCHSGYIVLSQTSWKIRGECNETATQADRLGFPNLASWQD
;
A
#
# COMPACT_ATOMS: atom_id res chain seq x y z
N MET A 1 57.51 40.03 10.18
CA MET A 1 56.51 40.63 9.25
C MET A 1 56.61 39.92 7.91
N ARG A 2 55.48 39.77 7.20
CA ARG A 2 55.20 39.12 5.89
C ARG A 2 54.28 37.91 6.08
N LEU A 3 53.04 38.15 6.50
CA LEU A 3 51.85 38.47 5.67
C LEU A 3 51.23 37.19 5.10
N LEU A 4 50.15 36.75 5.78
CA LEU A 4 49.20 35.75 5.33
C LEU A 4 48.63 36.15 3.96
N SER A 5 48.66 35.24 2.99
CA SER A 5 47.89 35.39 1.75
C SER A 5 46.75 34.39 1.79
N ALA A 6 45.59 34.92 2.13
CA ALA A 6 44.30 34.29 1.90
C ALA A 6 44.12 34.00 0.40
N VAL A 7 43.50 32.87 0.06
CA VAL A 7 42.52 32.69 -1.03
C VAL A 7 42.23 31.19 -1.19
N ALA A 8 40.98 30.87 -1.52
CA ALA A 8 40.39 29.55 -1.77
C ALA A 8 39.87 28.75 -0.56
N LEU A 9 39.16 29.44 0.33
CA LEU A 9 37.86 28.91 0.80
C LEU A 9 36.93 29.00 -0.41
N VAL A 10 36.34 27.88 -0.87
CA VAL A 10 35.02 27.78 -1.54
C VAL A 10 34.82 26.36 -2.13
N LEU A 11 33.74 25.73 -1.66
CA LEU A 11 32.88 24.72 -2.31
C LEU A 11 33.37 23.26 -2.43
N LEU A 12 32.93 22.45 -1.46
CA LEU A 12 32.23 21.19 -1.73
C LEU A 12 31.17 20.97 -0.64
N LEU A 13 30.02 21.62 -0.83
CA LEU A 13 28.79 21.30 -0.10
C LEU A 13 28.30 19.93 -0.60
N PRO A 14 28.08 18.92 0.27
CA PRO A 14 27.30 17.77 -0.13
C PRO A 14 25.86 18.26 -0.33
N ALA A 15 25.42 18.18 -1.57
CA ALA A 15 24.04 18.43 -1.95
C ALA A 15 23.22 17.16 -1.68
N ILE A 16 22.09 17.34 -0.98
CA ILE A 16 20.86 16.52 -1.03
C ILE A 16 21.02 15.16 -0.31
N THR A 17 20.17 14.74 0.64
CA THR A 17 18.71 14.59 0.55
C THR A 17 18.03 14.79 1.90
N ALA A 18 17.25 15.86 2.02
CA ALA A 18 16.18 15.89 3.01
C ALA A 18 15.06 14.97 2.49
N CYS A 19 15.02 13.71 2.94
CA CYS A 19 13.81 12.92 2.90
C CYS A 19 12.83 13.52 3.91
N SER A 20 12.18 14.62 3.55
CA SER A 20 10.98 15.06 4.25
C SER A 20 9.86 14.09 3.87
N GLY A 21 9.85 12.92 4.52
CA GLY A 21 8.61 12.18 4.66
C GLY A 21 7.73 13.04 5.56
N LEU A 22 6.87 13.88 4.97
CA LEU A 22 5.70 14.35 5.69
C LEU A 22 5.07 13.09 6.30
N PRO A 23 4.84 13.03 7.63
CA PRO A 23 4.11 11.91 8.19
C PRO A 23 2.78 11.90 7.45
N GLY A 24 2.59 10.87 6.61
CA GLY A 24 1.34 10.64 5.91
C GLY A 24 0.27 10.72 6.98
N VAL A 25 -0.70 11.61 6.77
CA VAL A 25 -1.91 11.64 7.59
C VAL A 25 -2.42 10.21 7.56
N ALA A 26 -2.30 9.50 8.69
CA ALA A 26 -2.85 8.17 8.80
C ALA A 26 -4.33 8.32 8.44
N PRO A 27 -4.84 7.57 7.46
CA PRO A 27 -6.23 7.72 7.04
C PRO A 27 -7.12 7.59 8.27
N ASP A 28 -7.98 8.60 8.50
CA ASP A 28 -8.98 8.55 9.57
C ASP A 28 -9.88 7.34 9.31
N GLY A 29 -9.67 6.25 10.06
CA GLY A 29 -10.39 4.99 9.88
C GLY A 29 -9.67 3.78 10.48
N PRO A 30 -10.35 2.63 10.58
CA PRO A 30 -9.71 1.38 10.99
C PRO A 30 -8.63 1.00 9.98
N ALA A 31 -7.53 0.39 10.45
CA ALA A 31 -6.49 -0.10 9.54
C ALA A 31 -7.06 -1.18 8.59
N PRO A 32 -6.59 -1.25 7.34
CA PRO A 32 -6.99 -2.32 6.43
C PRO A 32 -6.58 -3.69 7.00
N LEU A 33 -7.39 -4.70 6.73
CA LEU A 33 -7.11 -6.08 7.15
C LEU A 33 -6.26 -6.77 6.10
N PHE A 34 -5.18 -7.40 6.52
CA PHE A 34 -4.31 -8.19 5.65
C PHE A 34 -4.08 -9.57 6.27
N ARG A 35 -4.60 -10.61 5.62
CA ARG A 35 -4.48 -12.01 6.04
C ARG A 35 -3.65 -12.77 5.02
N THR A 36 -2.84 -13.71 5.50
CA THR A 36 -1.96 -14.52 4.66
C THR A 36 -2.16 -16.00 4.93
N HIS A 37 -1.85 -16.82 3.93
CA HIS A 37 -1.86 -18.27 4.03
C HIS A 37 -0.86 -18.88 3.07
N ILE A 38 0.00 -19.75 3.59
CA ILE A 38 0.95 -20.53 2.81
C ILE A 38 0.49 -21.99 2.81
N ASN A 39 0.14 -22.54 1.65
CA ASN A 39 -0.29 -23.93 1.58
C ASN A 39 0.89 -24.93 1.67
N GLU A 40 0.57 -26.22 1.59
CA GLU A 40 1.55 -27.31 1.67
C GLU A 40 2.53 -27.23 0.48
N GLU A 41 2.02 -26.94 -0.71
CA GLU A 41 2.80 -26.76 -1.94
C GLU A 41 3.68 -25.50 -1.92
N GLY A 42 3.48 -24.61 -0.94
CA GLY A 42 4.22 -23.37 -0.76
C GLY A 42 3.70 -22.18 -1.57
N SER A 43 2.55 -22.28 -2.22
CA SER A 43 1.85 -21.11 -2.76
C SER A 43 1.46 -20.16 -1.63
N LYS A 44 1.77 -18.87 -1.84
CA LYS A 44 1.55 -17.78 -0.89
C LYS A 44 0.30 -17.01 -1.29
N ARG A 45 -0.74 -17.08 -0.47
CA ARG A 45 -2.03 -16.41 -0.71
C ARG A 45 -2.27 -15.32 0.30
N PHE A 46 -2.97 -14.28 -0.14
CA PHE A 46 -3.39 -13.21 0.74
C PHE A 46 -4.84 -12.79 0.48
N THR A 47 -5.43 -12.21 1.52
CA THR A 47 -6.69 -11.47 1.47
C THR A 47 -6.44 -10.09 2.06
N PHE A 48 -6.78 -9.06 1.29
CA PHE A 48 -6.72 -7.66 1.69
C PHE A 48 -8.14 -7.10 1.73
N GLU A 49 -8.54 -6.52 2.86
CA GLU A 49 -9.80 -5.79 2.99
C GLU A 49 -9.50 -4.33 3.30
N ALA A 50 -9.93 -3.44 2.41
CA ALA A 50 -9.78 -2.02 2.61
C ALA A 50 -10.67 -1.55 3.77
N ALA A 51 -10.19 -0.54 4.51
CA ALA A 51 -10.99 0.10 5.53
C ALA A 51 -12.34 0.58 4.95
N PRO A 52 -13.47 0.40 5.65
CA PRO A 52 -14.72 1.03 5.25
C PRO A 52 -14.52 2.55 5.22
N PHE A 53 -14.56 3.14 4.03
CA PHE A 53 -14.63 4.59 3.91
C PHE A 53 -16.05 5.02 4.33
N GLU A 54 -16.25 5.33 5.61
CA GLU A 54 -17.53 5.86 6.10
C GLU A 54 -17.82 7.25 5.52
N GLU A 55 -16.79 8.01 5.14
CA GLU A 55 -16.94 9.35 4.58
C GLU A 55 -16.33 9.46 3.17
N LEU A 56 -17.18 9.33 2.16
CA LEU A 56 -16.93 10.00 0.90
C LEU A 56 -16.99 11.51 1.17
N PRO A 57 -16.03 12.35 0.70
CA PRO A 57 -16.08 13.78 0.92
C PRO A 57 -17.44 14.33 0.48
N SER A 58 -18.17 14.96 1.40
CA SER A 58 -19.59 15.34 1.30
C SER A 58 -19.92 16.39 0.22
N ARG A 59 -19.04 16.65 -0.74
CA ARG A 59 -19.16 17.73 -1.74
C ARG A 59 -19.93 17.37 -3.01
N LEU A 60 -20.72 16.30 -3.04
CA LEU A 60 -21.51 15.95 -4.22
C LEU A 60 -22.92 15.48 -3.85
N GLN A 61 -23.71 16.38 -3.27
CA GLN A 61 -25.17 16.35 -3.38
C GLN A 61 -25.53 17.39 -4.44
N ASP A 62 -25.69 16.94 -5.69
CA ASP A 62 -26.69 17.48 -6.62
C ASP A 62 -26.73 16.69 -7.95
N ASP A 63 -27.96 16.34 -8.33
CA ASP A 63 -28.48 16.00 -9.66
C ASP A 63 -28.53 14.53 -10.14
N ASP A 64 -29.77 14.04 -10.30
CA ASP A 64 -30.23 12.64 -10.41
C ASP A 64 -29.85 11.96 -11.75
N SER A 65 -29.57 12.74 -12.80
CA SER A 65 -29.18 12.23 -14.13
C SER A 65 -27.66 12.07 -14.32
N ARG A 66 -26.85 12.66 -13.43
CA ARG A 66 -25.39 12.50 -13.36
C ARG A 66 -24.95 11.36 -12.45
N LEU A 67 -25.87 10.80 -11.67
CA LEU A 67 -25.58 9.79 -10.65
C LEU A 67 -24.92 8.53 -11.21
N SER A 68 -25.31 8.06 -12.39
CA SER A 68 -24.70 6.84 -12.98
C SER A 68 -23.26 7.04 -13.46
N ARG A 69 -22.92 8.23 -14.00
CA ARG A 69 -21.54 8.55 -14.40
C ARG A 69 -20.69 8.85 -13.16
N ASN A 70 -21.28 9.53 -12.17
CA ASN A 70 -20.62 9.81 -10.89
C ASN A 70 -20.37 8.52 -10.10
N SER A 71 -21.33 7.60 -10.04
CA SER A 71 -21.18 6.32 -9.33
C SER A 71 -20.08 5.44 -9.92
N LYS A 72 -19.93 5.43 -11.25
CA LYS A 72 -18.79 4.76 -11.92
C LYS A 72 -17.46 5.40 -11.51
N SER A 73 -17.37 6.74 -11.54
CA SER A 73 -16.15 7.44 -11.13
C SER A 73 -15.83 7.27 -9.64
N LEU A 74 -16.84 7.12 -8.78
CA LEU A 74 -16.66 6.84 -7.35
C LEU A 74 -16.18 5.40 -7.11
N LEU A 75 -16.72 4.44 -7.87
CA LEU A 75 -16.27 3.05 -7.83
C LEU A 75 -14.82 2.94 -8.30
N GLU A 76 -14.48 3.53 -9.46
CA GLU A 76 -13.12 3.57 -10.00
C GLU A 76 -12.13 4.21 -9.01
N ARG A 77 -12.54 5.33 -8.38
CA ARG A 77 -11.71 5.98 -7.34
C ARG A 77 -11.52 5.07 -6.13
N ARG A 78 -12.54 4.33 -5.71
CA ARG A 78 -12.43 3.41 -4.57
C ARG A 78 -11.51 2.25 -4.89
N GLU A 79 -11.61 1.68 -6.09
CA GLU A 79 -10.73 0.61 -6.57
C GLU A 79 -9.27 1.10 -6.64
N ALA A 80 -9.03 2.32 -7.14
CA ALA A 80 -7.69 2.90 -7.17
C ALA A 80 -7.09 3.08 -5.76
N LEU A 81 -7.88 3.58 -4.81
CA LEU A 81 -7.43 3.71 -3.41
C LEU A 81 -7.17 2.35 -2.76
N GLN A 82 -7.99 1.35 -3.07
CA GLN A 82 -7.81 -0.02 -2.60
C GLN A 82 -6.49 -0.61 -3.13
N ASP A 83 -6.20 -0.42 -4.42
CA ASP A 83 -4.97 -0.90 -5.06
C ASP A 83 -3.73 -0.19 -4.50
N GLU A 84 -3.82 1.11 -4.21
CA GLU A 84 -2.75 1.89 -3.56
C GLU A 84 -2.46 1.34 -2.16
N GLN A 85 -3.49 1.17 -1.32
CA GLN A 85 -3.32 0.62 0.03
C GLN A 85 -2.80 -0.82 0.03
N LEU A 86 -3.22 -1.65 -0.92
CA LEU A 86 -2.69 -3.00 -1.08
C LEU A 86 -1.20 -2.96 -1.44
N THR A 87 -0.82 -2.06 -2.36
CA THR A 87 0.57 -1.89 -2.78
C THR A 87 1.46 -1.48 -1.61
N GLU A 88 1.03 -0.51 -0.82
CA GLU A 88 1.71 -0.08 0.42
C GLU A 88 1.80 -1.24 1.42
N THR A 89 0.69 -1.93 1.68
CA THR A 89 0.64 -3.07 2.61
C THR A 89 1.62 -4.16 2.19
N LEU A 90 1.69 -4.52 0.90
CA LEU A 90 2.62 -5.54 0.43
C LEU A 90 4.07 -5.09 0.53
N ALA A 91 4.38 -3.82 0.28
CA ALA A 91 5.71 -3.25 0.44
C ALA A 91 6.17 -3.27 1.90
N GLU A 92 5.27 -2.93 2.83
CA GLU A 92 5.53 -2.96 4.27
C GLU A 92 5.68 -4.38 4.81
N ARG A 93 4.74 -5.27 4.47
CA ARG A 93 4.70 -6.64 4.98
C ARG A 93 5.78 -7.51 4.36
N LYS A 94 6.24 -7.20 3.14
CA LYS A 94 7.22 -7.99 2.38
C LYS A 94 6.77 -9.45 2.20
N TYR A 95 5.47 -9.66 1.98
CA TYR A 95 4.92 -11.00 1.81
C TYR A 95 5.14 -11.55 0.39
N CYS A 96 4.94 -10.70 -0.64
CA CYS A 96 5.26 -11.02 -2.02
C CYS A 96 6.49 -10.21 -2.49
N HIS A 97 7.50 -10.87 -3.04
CA HIS A 97 8.75 -10.26 -3.52
C HIS A 97 8.79 -10.09 -5.04
N SER A 98 8.18 -11.01 -5.79
CA SER A 98 8.22 -11.03 -7.27
C SER A 98 6.89 -10.60 -7.89
N GLY A 99 6.09 -9.84 -7.13
CA GLY A 99 4.74 -9.44 -7.49
C GLY A 99 3.69 -10.51 -7.15
N TYR A 100 2.47 -10.28 -7.61
CA TYR A 100 1.32 -11.14 -7.34
C TYR A 100 0.34 -11.12 -8.51
N ILE A 101 -0.57 -12.10 -8.51
CA ILE A 101 -1.76 -12.13 -9.35
C ILE A 101 -3.02 -11.96 -8.50
N VAL A 102 -4.04 -11.32 -9.08
CA VAL A 102 -5.36 -11.17 -8.45
C VAL A 102 -6.21 -12.39 -8.78
N LEU A 103 -6.74 -13.06 -7.74
CA LEU A 103 -7.65 -14.20 -7.86
C LEU A 103 -9.11 -13.76 -7.86
N SER A 104 -9.45 -12.75 -7.06
CA SER A 104 -10.78 -12.13 -7.02
C SER A 104 -10.72 -10.73 -6.44
N GLN A 105 -11.58 -9.83 -6.90
CA GLN A 105 -11.68 -8.46 -6.40
C GLN A 105 -13.14 -8.03 -6.27
N THR A 106 -13.45 -7.38 -5.15
CA THR A 106 -14.66 -6.61 -4.91
C THR A 106 -14.26 -5.19 -4.49
N SER A 107 -15.22 -4.28 -4.41
CA SER A 107 -14.95 -2.88 -4.06
C SER A 107 -14.41 -2.64 -2.63
N TRP A 108 -14.24 -3.70 -1.83
CA TRP A 108 -13.60 -3.64 -0.50
C TRP A 108 -12.68 -4.83 -0.20
N LYS A 109 -12.63 -5.88 -1.04
CA LYS A 109 -11.79 -7.07 -0.80
C LYS A 109 -10.99 -7.49 -2.04
N ILE A 110 -9.69 -7.74 -1.88
CA ILE A 110 -8.83 -8.35 -2.90
C ILE A 110 -8.28 -9.67 -2.35
N ARG A 111 -8.36 -10.73 -3.15
CA ARG A 111 -7.66 -11.99 -2.90
C ARG A 111 -6.60 -12.18 -3.96
N GLY A 112 -5.39 -12.52 -3.55
CA GLY A 112 -4.27 -12.68 -4.47
C GLY A 112 -3.35 -13.83 -4.10
N GLU A 113 -2.43 -14.11 -5.01
CA GLU A 113 -1.40 -15.13 -4.90
C GLU A 113 -0.06 -14.55 -5.35
N CYS A 114 1.00 -14.71 -4.55
CA CYS A 114 2.32 -14.25 -4.95
C CYS A 114 2.85 -15.08 -6.13
N ASN A 115 3.69 -14.46 -6.96
CA ASN A 115 4.30 -15.13 -8.11
C ASN A 115 5.40 -16.14 -7.71
N GLU A 116 5.87 -16.07 -6.47
CA GLU A 116 6.89 -16.97 -5.93
C GLU A 116 6.38 -17.87 -4.80
N THR A 117 7.01 -19.04 -4.69
CA THR A 117 6.79 -20.01 -3.62
C THR A 117 7.38 -19.51 -2.30
N ALA A 118 6.77 -19.89 -1.18
CA ALA A 118 7.23 -19.60 0.16
C ALA A 118 8.59 -20.23 0.47
N THR A 119 9.46 -19.41 1.04
CA THR A 119 10.69 -19.87 1.69
C THR A 119 10.41 -20.39 3.10
N GLN A 120 11.41 -21.03 3.71
CA GLN A 120 11.33 -21.40 5.13
C GLN A 120 11.16 -20.17 6.03
N ALA A 121 11.78 -19.04 5.67
CA ALA A 121 11.64 -17.79 6.39
C ALA A 121 10.21 -17.24 6.32
N ASP A 122 9.56 -17.34 5.15
CA ASP A 122 8.16 -16.92 4.99
C ASP A 122 7.23 -17.73 5.91
N ARG A 123 7.44 -19.06 5.99
CA ARG A 123 6.64 -19.93 6.87
C ARG A 123 6.80 -19.60 8.35
N LEU A 124 7.97 -19.09 8.75
CA LEU A 124 8.23 -18.66 10.14
C LEU A 124 7.69 -17.25 10.40
N GLY A 125 7.76 -16.35 9.41
CA GLY A 125 7.29 -14.96 9.53
C GLY A 125 5.79 -14.79 9.37
N PHE A 126 5.12 -15.70 8.65
CA PHE A 126 3.70 -15.67 8.34
C PHE A 126 3.03 -17.00 8.68
N PRO A 127 2.93 -17.35 9.98
CA PRO A 127 2.26 -18.58 10.39
C PRO A 127 0.78 -18.53 10.01
N ASN A 128 0.26 -19.64 9.48
CA ASN A 128 -1.14 -19.74 9.06
C ASN A 128 -2.07 -19.61 10.28
N LEU A 129 -3.03 -18.69 10.19
CA LEU A 129 -4.09 -18.51 11.18
C LEU A 129 -5.36 -19.24 10.73
N ALA A 130 -6.14 -19.77 11.68
CA ALA A 130 -7.36 -20.52 11.37
C ALA A 130 -8.40 -19.71 10.58
N SER A 131 -8.38 -18.38 10.70
CA SER A 131 -9.36 -17.45 10.13
C SER A 131 -8.91 -16.81 8.80
N TRP A 132 -7.97 -17.40 8.05
CA TRP A 132 -7.41 -16.74 6.86
C TRP A 132 -8.40 -16.57 5.67
N GLN A 133 -9.52 -17.31 5.65
CA GLN A 133 -10.51 -17.31 4.56
C GLN A 133 -11.75 -16.44 4.79
N ASP A 134 -11.87 -15.79 5.95
CA ASP A 134 -13.02 -14.93 6.26
C ASP A 134 -13.16 -13.75 5.26
#